data_AF-A0A0D0AR07-F1
#
_entry.id   AF-A0A0D0AR07-F1
#
_cell.length_a   1.000
_cell.length_b   1.000
_cell.length_c   1.000
_cell.angle_alpha   90.00
_cell.angle_beta   90.00
_cell.angle_gamma   90.00
#
_symmetry.space_group_name_H-M   'P 1'
#
loop_
_entity.id
_entity.type
_entity.pdbx_description
1 polymer ?
#
loop_
_entity_poly.entity_id
_entity_poly.type
_entity_poly.pdbx_seq_one_letter_code
_entity_poly.pdbx_strand_id
1 'polypeptide(L)'
;THCRRELFQGCWEILLDEDFVHAYRHGIILRCADGVLRRVFPRIFTYSADYPEKVLIATIKDMGSCACPRCLTPKSLFSSLGLLEDMKSR
;
A
#
# COMPACT_ATOMS: atom_id res chain seq x y z
N THR A 1 15.55 7.75 -8.75
CA THR A 1 14.61 8.36 -7.79
C THR A 1 13.25 7.70 -7.96
N HIS A 2 12.85 6.84 -7.02
CA HIS A 2 11.57 6.11 -7.06
C HIS A 2 10.39 6.99 -6.60
N CYS A 3 10.18 8.15 -7.24
CA CYS A 3 9.17 9.15 -6.84
C CYS A 3 7.71 8.68 -6.93
N ARG A 4 7.42 7.54 -7.58
CA ARG A 4 6.05 7.06 -7.74
C ARG A 4 5.43 6.55 -6.43
N ARG A 5 6.25 6.03 -5.50
CA ARG A 5 5.76 5.55 -4.19
C ARG A 5 5.29 6.69 -3.31
N GLU A 6 6.11 7.72 -3.15
CA GLU A 6 5.82 8.85 -2.26
C GLU A 6 4.59 9.62 -2.76
N LEU A 7 4.49 9.81 -4.08
CA LEU A 7 3.30 10.39 -4.68
C LEU A 7 2.05 9.53 -4.41
N PHE A 8 2.13 8.22 -4.63
CA PHE A 8 1.01 7.32 -4.41
C PHE A 8 0.54 7.29 -2.94
N GLN A 9 1.49 7.19 -2.00
CA GLN A 9 1.20 7.21 -0.57
C GLN A 9 0.66 8.57 -0.12
N GLY A 10 1.19 9.68 -0.67
CA GLY A 10 0.65 11.02 -0.42
C GLY A 10 -0.79 11.19 -0.94
N CYS A 11 -1.12 10.62 -2.10
CA CYS A 11 -2.51 10.60 -2.57
C CYS A 11 -3.44 9.79 -1.63
N TRP A 12 -2.95 8.67 -1.09
CA TRP A 12 -3.70 7.89 -0.10
C TRP A 12 -3.92 8.64 1.21
N GLU A 13 -2.92 9.40 1.67
CA GLU A 13 -3.03 10.24 2.86
C GLU A 13 -4.10 11.33 2.70
N ILE A 14 -4.22 11.92 1.51
CA ILE A 14 -5.26 12.91 1.20
C ILE A 14 -6.65 12.24 1.11
N LEU A 15 -6.75 11.06 0.51
CA LEU A 15 -8.03 10.35 0.30
C LEU A 15 -8.56 9.67 1.56
N LEU A 16 -7.68 9.22 2.45
CA LEU A 16 -8.00 8.50 3.68
C LEU A 16 -7.80 9.40 4.90
N ASP A 17 -8.36 10.60 4.82
CA ASP A 17 -8.33 11.59 5.89
C ASP A 17 -9.11 11.16 7.13
N GLU A 18 -9.09 11.99 8.17
CA GLU A 18 -9.75 11.69 9.45
C GLU A 18 -11.26 11.50 9.29
N ASP A 19 -11.90 12.25 8.39
CA ASP A 19 -13.34 12.15 8.10
C ASP A 19 -13.66 10.81 7.45
N PHE A 20 -12.85 10.36 6.49
CA PHE A 20 -12.97 9.03 5.90
C PHE A 20 -12.82 7.96 6.96
N VAL A 21 -11.79 8.04 7.82
CA VAL A 21 -11.56 7.05 8.89
C VAL A 21 -12.73 7.02 9.87
N HIS A 22 -13.29 8.18 10.22
CA HIS A 22 -14.48 8.27 11.05
C HIS A 22 -15.68 7.60 10.39
N ALA A 23 -15.98 7.94 9.13
CA ALA A 23 -17.07 7.35 8.35
C ALA A 23 -16.87 5.83 8.14
N TYR A 24 -15.64 5.36 8.00
CA TYR A 24 -15.31 3.95 7.86
C TYR A 24 -15.62 3.13 9.13
N ARG A 25 -15.40 3.73 10.30
CA ARG A 25 -15.65 3.11 11.61
C ARG A 25 -17.10 3.24 12.06
N HIS A 26 -17.69 4.42 11.88
CA HIS A 26 -18.97 4.79 12.47
C HIS A 26 -20.11 4.85 11.45
N GLY A 27 -19.78 4.86 10.16
CA GLY A 27 -20.74 5.06 9.07
C GLY A 27 -21.11 6.53 8.93
N ILE A 28 -21.66 6.86 7.76
CA ILE A 28 -22.19 8.19 7.44
C ILE A 28 -23.68 8.06 7.12
N ILE A 29 -24.51 8.96 7.66
CA ILE A 29 -25.94 8.99 7.35
C ILE A 29 -26.12 9.78 6.06
N LEU A 30 -26.68 9.13 5.04
CA LEU A 30 -26.97 9.76 3.76
C LEU A 30 -28.38 9.41 3.29
N ARG A 31 -29.00 10.36 2.61
CA ARG A 31 -30.28 10.17 1.92
C ARG A 31 -29.99 9.48 0.60
N CYS A 32 -30.43 8.23 0.49
CA CYS A 32 -30.29 7.46 -0.73
C CYS A 32 -31.25 7.99 -1.82
N ALA A 33 -31.05 7.53 -3.06
CA ALA A 33 -31.85 7.95 -4.22
C ALA A 33 -33.35 7.65 -4.07
N ASP A 34 -33.72 6.66 -3.25
CA ASP A 34 -35.11 6.33 -2.91
C ASP A 34 -35.70 7.23 -1.80
N GLY A 35 -34.96 8.25 -1.36
CA GLY A 35 -35.38 9.21 -0.35
C GLY A 35 -35.22 8.75 1.10
N VAL A 36 -34.82 7.49 1.33
CA VAL A 36 -34.65 6.92 2.67
C VAL A 36 -33.25 7.23 3.22
N LEU A 37 -33.19 7.61 4.50
CA LEU A 37 -31.93 7.82 5.21
C LEU A 37 -31.33 6.48 5.62
N ARG A 38 -30.09 6.23 5.21
CA ARG A 38 -29.34 5.03 5.60
C ARG A 38 -27.97 5.40 6.13
N ARG A 39 -27.50 4.62 7.10
CA ARG A 39 -26.12 4.67 7.56
C ARG A 39 -25.28 3.77 6.67
N VAL A 40 -24.44 4.38 5.84
CA VAL A 40 -23.58 3.69 4.89
C VAL A 40 -22.15 3.67 5.41
N PHE A 41 -21.48 2.53 5.23
CA PHE A 41 -20.10 2.35 5.61
C PHE A 41 -19.26 2.27 4.34
N PRO A 42 -18.37 3.24 4.04
CA PRO A 42 -17.44 3.10 2.95
C PRO A 42 -16.54 1.88 3.19
N ARG A 43 -16.42 1.00 2.20
CA ARG A 43 -15.56 -0.19 2.25
C ARG A 43 -14.74 -0.28 0.97
N ILE A 44 -13.43 -0.43 1.11
CA ILE A 44 -12.53 -0.76 0.00
C ILE A 44 -12.60 -2.28 -0.16
N PHE A 45 -13.42 -2.75 -1.13
CA PHE A 45 -13.82 -4.16 -1.22
C PHE A 45 -12.73 -5.05 -1.85
N THR A 46 -12.14 -4.60 -2.95
CA THR A 46 -11.03 -5.29 -3.61
C THR A 46 -10.16 -4.25 -4.28
N TYR A 47 -8.92 -4.12 -3.83
CA TYR A 47 -7.92 -3.32 -4.51
C TYR A 47 -7.12 -4.20 -5.46
N SER A 48 -7.72 -4.52 -6.61
CA SER A 48 -7.07 -5.26 -7.68
C SER A 48 -6.14 -4.33 -8.44
N ALA A 49 -4.86 -4.42 -8.13
CA ALA A 49 -3.80 -3.78 -8.88
C ALA A 49 -3.09 -4.82 -9.78
N ASP A 50 -2.70 -4.43 -10.98
CA ASP A 50 -1.73 -5.14 -11.80
C ASP A 50 -0.33 -5.06 -11.17
N TYR A 51 0.63 -5.81 -11.73
CA TYR A 51 1.91 -6.06 -11.05
C TYR A 51 2.69 -4.77 -10.69
N PRO A 52 2.82 -3.77 -11.58
CA PRO A 52 3.53 -2.53 -11.24
C PRO A 52 2.85 -1.75 -10.10
N GLU A 53 1.53 -1.70 -10.10
CA GLU A 53 0.69 -1.02 -9.13
C GLU A 53 0.78 -1.73 -7.78
N LYS A 54 0.72 -3.08 -7.76
CA LYS A 54 0.97 -3.90 -6.56
C LYS A 54 2.35 -3.65 -5.97
N VAL A 55 3.36 -3.57 -6.82
CA VAL A 55 4.74 -3.28 -6.41
C VAL A 55 4.85 -1.87 -5.80
N LEU A 56 4.16 -0.89 -6.38
CA LEU A 56 4.04 0.47 -5.84
C LEU A 56 3.39 0.51 -4.45
N ILE A 57 2.27 -0.21 -4.28
CA ILE A 57 1.50 -0.26 -3.05
C ILE A 57 2.23 -1.03 -1.95
N ALA A 58 2.74 -2.22 -2.27
CA ALA A 58 3.48 -3.08 -1.33
C ALA A 58 4.82 -2.48 -0.92
N THR A 59 5.16 -1.30 -1.45
CA THR A 59 6.44 -0.65 -1.28
C THR A 59 7.53 -1.64 -1.65
N ILE A 60 7.53 -2.12 -2.89
CA ILE A 60 8.61 -2.93 -3.46
C ILE A 60 9.34 -2.03 -4.45
N LYS A 61 10.67 -2.14 -4.54
CA LYS A 61 11.42 -1.41 -5.58
C LYS A 61 11.05 -2.03 -6.93
N ASP A 62 10.26 -1.32 -7.73
CA ASP A 62 9.93 -1.75 -9.09
C ASP A 62 11.21 -1.93 -9.92
N MET A 63 11.40 -3.13 -10.47
CA MET A 63 12.65 -3.56 -11.12
C MET A 63 13.92 -3.28 -10.28
N GLY A 64 13.78 -3.13 -8.97
CA GLY A 64 14.88 -2.77 -8.09
C GLY A 64 15.85 -3.92 -7.94
N SER A 65 17.12 -3.58 -7.72
CA SER A 65 18.16 -4.55 -7.41
C SER A 65 17.90 -5.25 -6.08
N CYS A 66 17.13 -4.70 -5.13
CA CYS A 66 16.82 -5.33 -3.83
C CYS A 66 15.35 -5.79 -3.77
N ALA A 67 15.03 -6.78 -2.91
CA ALA A 67 13.66 -7.29 -2.74
C ALA A 67 12.68 -6.24 -2.17
N CYS A 68 13.16 -5.28 -1.38
CA CYS A 68 12.32 -4.28 -0.75
C CYS A 68 13.05 -2.93 -0.56
N PRO A 69 12.34 -1.82 -0.31
CA PRO A 69 12.90 -0.49 -0.06
C PRO A 69 13.81 -0.43 1.16
N ARG A 70 13.55 -1.26 2.17
CA ARG A 70 14.37 -1.37 3.38
C ARG A 70 15.58 -2.30 3.21
N CYS A 71 15.47 -3.23 2.27
CA CYS A 71 16.46 -4.27 2.05
C CYS A 71 17.66 -3.67 1.30
N LEU A 72 18.86 -3.90 1.83
CA LEU A 72 20.11 -3.48 1.19
C LEU A 72 20.70 -4.58 0.30
N THR A 73 20.39 -5.86 0.60
CA THR A 73 20.88 -7.01 -0.16
C THR A 73 20.29 -7.07 -1.57
N PRO A 74 21.11 -7.10 -2.62
CA PRO A 74 20.65 -7.26 -3.99
C PRO A 74 20.15 -8.69 -4.29
N LYS A 75 19.20 -8.79 -5.22
CA LYS A 75 18.54 -10.00 -5.73
C LYS A 75 19.54 -11.00 -6.32
N SER A 76 20.64 -10.51 -6.89
CA SER A 76 21.73 -11.35 -7.40
C SER A 76 22.40 -12.19 -6.31
N LEU A 77 22.33 -11.76 -5.04
CA LEU A 77 22.91 -12.48 -3.91
C LEU A 77 21.89 -13.38 -3.21
N PHE A 78 20.68 -13.55 -3.75
CA PHE A 78 19.64 -14.36 -3.10
C PHE A 78 20.01 -15.83 -3.00
N SER A 79 20.82 -16.34 -3.93
CA SER A 79 21.39 -17.69 -3.85
C SER A 79 22.32 -17.88 -2.64
N SER A 80 22.83 -16.79 -2.08
CA SER A 80 23.76 -16.78 -0.94
C SER A 80 23.07 -16.50 0.40
N LEU A 81 21.74 -16.35 0.41
CA LEU A 81 20.96 -16.16 1.64
C LEU A 81 21.08 -17.39 2.55
N GLY A 82 21.17 -17.17 3.86
CA GLY A 82 21.27 -18.25 4.84
C GLY A 82 22.67 -18.84 5.02
N LEU A 83 23.69 -18.30 4.35
CA LEU A 83 25.09 -18.60 4.64
C LEU A 83 25.57 -17.87 5.91
N LEU A 84 26.62 -18.38 6.56
CA LEU A 84 27.22 -17.71 7.73
C LEU A 84 27.68 -16.28 7.43
N GLU A 85 28.07 -16.00 6.18
CA GLU A 85 28.47 -14.66 5.73
C GLU A 85 27.27 -13.71 5.59
N ASP A 86 26.09 -14.22 5.26
CA ASP A 86 24.84 -13.44 5.13
C ASP A 86 24.38 -12.86 6.47
N MET A 87 24.74 -13.49 7.60
CA MET A 87 24.46 -12.97 8.94
C MET A 87 25.09 -11.60 9.22
N LYS A 88 26.16 -11.24 8.49
CA LYS A 88 26.85 -9.94 8.63
C LYS A 88 26.15 -8.82 7.85
N SER A 89 25.33 -9.17 6.86
CA SER A 89 24.64 -8.24 5.96
C SER A 89 23.14 -8.05 6.28
N ARG A 90 22.68 -8.64 7.38
CA ARG A 90 21.29 -8.59 7.84
C ARG A 90 20.91 -7.25 8.46
#